data_AF-A0A6A4W1Y2-F1
#
_entry.id   AF-A0A6A4W1Y2-F1
#
_cell.length_a   1.000
_cell.length_b   1.000
_cell.length_c   1.000
_cell.angle_alpha   90.00
_cell.angle_beta   90.00
_cell.angle_gamma   90.00
#
_symmetry.space_group_name_H-M   'P 1'
#
loop_
_entity.id
_entity.type
_entity.pdbx_description
1 polymer ?
#
loop_
_entity_poly.entity_id
_entity_poly.type
_entity_poly.pdbx_seq_one_letter_code
_entity_poly.pdbx_strand_id
1 'polypeptide(L)'
;MFADAPHLLKLLRNYVLDEGVRLPGGGLVNKDLMTDVLGIDGDKEFKMLPKLGVKSHIEVKGQARQKVRPAAQLLSSSVATALEMFHPEKKEEADFIRLCDSVFDVLNGHSPGDAKPLKRGLGHADSPQLQVLADFEQLIQTMQIGTRTTLLPFQQGFLMSIKSVRGLMEDSKSRYGPGTYILPGKVNQDI
;
A
#
# COMPACT_ATOMS: atom_id res chain seq x y z
N MET A 1 -3.78 16.40 -10.04
CA MET A 1 -4.64 15.33 -10.62
C MET A 1 -4.46 14.10 -9.74
N PHE A 2 -5.54 13.47 -9.30
CA PHE A 2 -5.46 12.30 -8.42
C PHE A 2 -5.73 11.03 -9.21
N ALA A 3 -4.91 10.01 -8.98
CA ALA A 3 -5.19 8.65 -9.42
C ALA A 3 -5.92 7.90 -8.30
N ASP A 4 -6.82 6.99 -8.68
CA ASP A 4 -7.63 6.20 -7.75
C ASP A 4 -6.76 5.22 -6.93
N ALA A 5 -6.63 5.47 -5.62
CA ALA A 5 -5.76 4.68 -4.74
C ALA A 5 -6.18 3.18 -4.68
N PRO A 6 -7.47 2.83 -4.54
CA PRO A 6 -7.96 1.47 -4.74
C PRO A 6 -7.51 0.80 -6.04
N HIS A 7 -7.59 1.50 -7.17
CA HIS A 7 -7.09 0.98 -8.45
C HIS A 7 -5.57 0.75 -8.44
N LEU A 8 -4.80 1.70 -7.95
CA LEU A 8 -3.34 1.59 -7.88
C LEU A 8 -2.88 0.41 -7.00
N LEU A 9 -3.54 0.19 -5.86
CA LEU A 9 -3.25 -0.96 -4.98
C LEU A 9 -3.53 -2.30 -5.67
N LYS A 10 -4.62 -2.39 -6.44
CA LYS A 10 -4.93 -3.59 -7.23
C LYS A 10 -3.84 -3.87 -8.27
N LEU A 11 -3.38 -2.83 -8.97
CA LEU A 11 -2.29 -2.97 -9.95
C LEU A 11 -1.00 -3.43 -9.27
N LEU A 12 -0.63 -2.80 -8.15
CA LEU A 12 0.55 -3.20 -7.37
C LEU A 12 0.48 -4.68 -6.97
N ARG A 13 -0.66 -5.12 -6.42
CA ARG A 13 -0.88 -6.53 -6.09
C ARG A 13 -0.70 -7.42 -7.32
N ASN A 14 -1.29 -7.07 -8.47
CA ASN A 14 -1.18 -7.89 -9.67
C ASN A 14 0.28 -8.02 -10.11
N TYR A 15 1.06 -6.94 -10.07
CA TYR A 15 2.49 -6.99 -10.40
C TYR A 15 3.30 -7.85 -9.40
N VAL A 16 3.00 -7.79 -8.10
CA VAL A 16 3.61 -8.71 -7.11
C VAL A 16 3.38 -10.18 -7.50
N LEU A 17 2.14 -10.52 -7.90
CA LEU A 17 1.79 -11.91 -8.20
C LEU A 17 2.23 -12.40 -9.58
N ASP A 18 2.31 -11.51 -10.57
CA ASP A 18 2.60 -11.88 -11.96
C ASP A 18 4.09 -11.81 -12.28
N GLU A 19 4.80 -10.82 -11.73
CA GLU A 19 6.16 -10.50 -12.14
C GLU A 19 7.14 -10.35 -10.97
N GLY A 20 6.63 -10.01 -9.79
CA GLY A 20 7.42 -9.71 -8.60
C GLY A 20 7.96 -8.27 -8.59
N VAL A 21 8.26 -7.82 -7.37
CA VAL A 21 8.83 -6.50 -7.08
C VAL A 21 10.21 -6.70 -6.45
N ARG A 22 11.24 -6.20 -7.12
CA ARG A 22 12.63 -6.22 -6.63
C ARG A 22 12.89 -4.92 -5.88
N LEU A 23 13.29 -5.05 -4.62
CA LEU A 23 13.53 -3.92 -3.71
C LEU A 23 14.99 -3.44 -3.81
N PRO A 24 15.28 -2.18 -3.43
CA PRO A 24 16.62 -1.60 -3.57
C PRO A 24 17.72 -2.34 -2.79
N GLY A 25 17.38 -2.94 -1.64
CA GLY A 25 18.29 -3.75 -0.82
C GLY A 25 18.47 -5.19 -1.32
N GLY A 26 17.80 -5.57 -2.42
CA GLY A 26 17.89 -6.89 -3.03
C GLY A 26 16.76 -7.84 -2.66
N GLY A 27 15.87 -7.47 -1.74
CA GLY A 27 14.66 -8.22 -1.40
C GLY A 27 13.74 -8.43 -2.60
N LEU A 28 12.97 -9.52 -2.59
CA LEU A 28 12.06 -9.88 -3.68
C LEU A 28 10.68 -10.20 -3.14
N VAL A 29 9.72 -9.35 -3.45
CA VAL A 29 8.31 -9.54 -3.10
C VAL A 29 7.59 -10.12 -4.32
N ASN A 30 7.37 -11.42 -4.30
CA ASN A 30 6.76 -12.15 -5.42
C ASN A 30 5.65 -13.10 -4.93
N LYS A 31 5.06 -13.83 -5.88
CA LYS A 31 4.03 -14.83 -5.60
C LYS A 31 4.50 -15.94 -4.64
N ASP A 32 5.76 -16.35 -4.73
CA ASP A 32 6.29 -17.44 -3.90
C ASP A 32 6.36 -16.99 -2.44
N LEU A 33 6.92 -15.80 -2.17
CA LEU A 33 6.89 -15.20 -0.84
C LEU A 33 5.47 -15.08 -0.29
N MET A 34 4.52 -14.62 -1.11
CA MET A 34 3.12 -14.52 -0.69
C MET A 34 2.51 -15.89 -0.39
N THR A 35 2.93 -16.94 -1.10
CA THR A 35 2.49 -18.33 -0.86
C THR A 35 3.08 -18.86 0.46
N ASP A 36 4.35 -18.58 0.74
CA ASP A 36 5.02 -18.95 1.99
C ASP A 36 4.34 -18.31 3.20
N VAL A 37 3.98 -17.03 3.09
CA VAL A 37 3.20 -16.31 4.13
C VAL A 37 1.87 -17.01 4.40
N LEU A 38 1.16 -17.48 3.38
CA LEU A 38 -0.09 -18.23 3.58
C LEU A 38 0.17 -19.60 4.24
N GLY A 39 1.36 -20.17 4.05
CA GLY A 39 1.80 -21.41 4.69
C GLY A 39 2.01 -21.30 6.20
N ILE A 40 2.21 -20.08 6.75
CA ILE A 40 2.39 -19.83 8.20
C ILE A 40 1.23 -20.42 9.02
N ASP A 41 0.01 -20.29 8.51
CA ASP A 41 -1.19 -20.78 9.17
C ASP A 41 -1.42 -22.28 8.95
N GLY A 42 -1.10 -22.80 7.76
CA GLY A 42 -1.37 -24.19 7.38
C GLY A 42 -2.80 -24.62 7.74
N ASP A 43 -2.89 -25.78 8.40
CA ASP A 43 -4.15 -26.39 8.90
C ASP A 43 -4.44 -26.06 10.37
N LYS A 44 -3.80 -25.04 10.95
CA LYS A 44 -4.04 -24.63 12.34
C LYS A 44 -5.48 -24.16 12.52
N GLU A 45 -6.08 -24.54 13.65
CA GLU A 45 -7.43 -24.11 14.05
C GLU A 45 -7.48 -22.59 14.34
N PHE A 46 -6.44 -22.07 14.99
CA PHE A 46 -6.26 -20.64 15.21
C PHE A 46 -5.23 -20.07 14.23
N LYS A 47 -5.74 -19.26 13.31
CA LYS A 47 -4.97 -18.66 12.22
C LYS A 47 -4.54 -17.23 12.54
N MET A 48 -3.30 -16.89 12.27
CA MET A 48 -2.75 -15.54 12.35
C MET A 48 -3.24 -14.65 11.21
N LEU A 49 -3.43 -15.22 10.02
CA LEU A 49 -3.88 -14.53 8.81
C LEU A 49 -5.23 -15.12 8.33
N PRO A 50 -6.29 -15.15 9.16
CA PRO A 50 -7.54 -15.86 8.89
C PRO A 50 -8.32 -15.29 7.68
N LYS A 51 -7.94 -14.10 7.21
CA LYS A 51 -8.54 -13.42 6.07
C LYS A 51 -7.95 -13.88 4.74
N LEU A 52 -6.76 -14.47 4.74
CA LEU A 52 -6.07 -14.88 3.52
C LEU A 52 -6.51 -16.27 3.07
N GLY A 53 -6.41 -16.48 1.76
CA GLY A 53 -6.70 -17.77 1.16
C GLY A 53 -6.11 -17.86 -0.24
N VAL A 54 -5.63 -19.05 -0.60
CA VAL A 54 -4.89 -19.29 -1.86
C VAL A 54 -5.71 -18.84 -3.07
N LYS A 55 -6.95 -19.30 -3.19
CA LYS A 55 -7.83 -18.95 -4.33
C LYS A 55 -8.20 -17.47 -4.40
N SER A 56 -8.32 -16.81 -3.25
CA SER A 56 -8.82 -15.43 -3.17
C SER A 56 -7.72 -14.38 -3.22
N HIS A 57 -6.50 -14.72 -2.83
CA HIS A 57 -5.38 -13.77 -2.68
C HIS A 57 -4.19 -14.07 -3.59
N ILE A 58 -3.92 -15.35 -3.91
CA ILE A 58 -2.74 -15.77 -4.68
C ILE A 58 -3.10 -16.18 -6.12
N GLU A 59 -4.10 -17.04 -6.30
CA GLU A 59 -4.53 -17.54 -7.62
C GLU A 59 -5.60 -16.67 -8.27
N VAL A 60 -5.43 -15.36 -8.16
CA VAL A 60 -6.48 -14.40 -8.54
C VAL A 60 -6.56 -14.26 -10.06
N LYS A 61 -7.70 -14.64 -10.63
CA LYS A 61 -7.95 -14.65 -12.08
C LYS A 61 -9.20 -13.86 -12.46
N GLY A 62 -9.23 -13.37 -13.71
CA GLY A 62 -10.39 -12.69 -14.30
C GLY A 62 -10.93 -11.56 -13.41
N GLN A 63 -12.25 -11.54 -13.21
CA GLN A 63 -12.95 -10.50 -12.44
C GLN A 63 -12.49 -10.41 -10.98
N ALA A 64 -11.91 -11.47 -10.40
CA ALA A 64 -11.40 -11.42 -9.04
C ALA A 64 -10.21 -10.44 -8.90
N ARG A 65 -9.49 -10.14 -9.99
CA ARG A 65 -8.40 -9.15 -10.00
C ARG A 65 -8.90 -7.73 -9.76
N GLN A 66 -10.17 -7.47 -10.01
CA GLN A 66 -10.79 -6.15 -9.83
C GLN A 66 -11.22 -5.86 -8.39
N LYS A 67 -11.18 -6.86 -7.50
CA LYS A 67 -11.55 -6.70 -6.10
C LYS A 67 -10.42 -6.05 -5.32
N VAL A 68 -10.70 -4.90 -4.70
CA VAL A 68 -9.75 -4.14 -3.86
C VAL A 68 -9.50 -4.85 -2.54
N ARG A 69 -10.55 -5.39 -1.92
CA ARG A 69 -10.46 -6.02 -0.58
C ARG A 69 -9.37 -7.11 -0.50
N PRO A 70 -9.28 -8.10 -1.42
CA PRO A 70 -8.19 -9.07 -1.39
C PRO A 70 -6.79 -8.45 -1.57
N ALA A 71 -6.65 -7.38 -2.37
CA ALA A 71 -5.38 -6.69 -2.52
C ALA A 71 -4.96 -6.00 -1.21
N ALA A 72 -5.88 -5.29 -0.55
CA ALA A 72 -5.64 -4.66 0.74
C ALA A 72 -5.38 -5.67 1.86
N GLN A 73 -6.02 -6.84 1.83
CA GLN A 73 -5.77 -7.90 2.81
C GLN A 73 -4.38 -8.54 2.61
N LEU A 74 -3.97 -8.78 1.36
CA LEU A 74 -2.67 -9.37 1.04
C LEU A 74 -1.51 -8.42 1.39
N LEU A 75 -1.68 -7.12 1.11
CA LEU A 75 -0.67 -6.09 1.38
C LEU A 75 -0.92 -5.36 2.71
N SER A 76 -1.32 -6.10 3.75
CA SER A 76 -1.71 -5.51 5.04
C SER A 76 -0.59 -5.54 6.08
N SER A 77 -0.67 -4.66 7.08
CA SER A 77 0.23 -4.64 8.23
C SER A 77 0.26 -5.95 9.02
N SER A 78 -0.85 -6.70 9.09
CA SER A 78 -0.88 -8.04 9.70
C SER A 78 -0.02 -9.03 8.93
N VAL A 79 0.00 -8.95 7.59
CA VAL A 79 0.87 -9.77 6.75
C VAL A 79 2.34 -9.42 6.96
N ALA A 80 2.67 -8.12 6.98
CA ALA A 80 4.02 -7.67 7.29
C ALA A 80 4.50 -8.19 8.65
N THR A 81 3.65 -8.11 9.69
CA THR A 81 3.99 -8.60 11.03
C THR A 81 4.15 -10.12 11.08
N ALA A 82 3.32 -10.89 10.36
CA ALA A 82 3.50 -12.34 10.26
C ALA A 82 4.82 -12.67 9.54
N LEU A 83 5.12 -11.99 8.43
CA LEU A 83 6.36 -12.20 7.70
C LEU A 83 7.59 -11.89 8.57
N GLU A 84 7.61 -10.76 9.27
CA GLU A 84 8.70 -10.37 10.17
C GLU A 84 8.89 -11.35 11.35
N MET A 85 7.81 -11.98 11.83
CA MET A 85 7.86 -12.94 12.93
C MET A 85 8.38 -14.32 12.50
N PHE A 86 7.96 -14.82 11.34
CA PHE A 86 8.28 -16.19 10.89
C PHE A 86 9.45 -16.25 9.90
N HIS A 87 9.78 -15.12 9.28
CA HIS A 87 10.87 -14.96 8.31
C HIS A 87 11.65 -13.67 8.64
N PRO A 88 12.37 -13.60 9.78
CA PRO A 88 13.10 -12.40 10.19
C PRO A 88 14.17 -11.97 9.18
N GLU A 89 14.67 -12.89 8.34
CA GLU A 89 15.55 -12.61 7.21
C GLU A 89 14.87 -11.83 6.07
N LYS A 90 13.53 -11.79 6.04
CA LYS A 90 12.68 -11.10 5.06
C LYS A 90 12.18 -9.75 5.54
N LYS A 91 13.01 -9.06 6.35
CA LYS A 91 12.66 -7.78 6.93
C LYS A 91 12.35 -6.71 5.88
N GLU A 92 13.15 -6.63 4.81
CA GLU A 92 12.93 -5.64 3.75
C GLU A 92 11.57 -5.85 3.06
N GLU A 93 11.21 -7.09 2.77
CA GLU A 93 9.92 -7.44 2.19
C GLU A 93 8.75 -7.16 3.15
N ALA A 94 8.92 -7.40 4.45
CA ALA A 94 7.93 -7.05 5.46
C ALA A 94 7.73 -5.53 5.55
N ASP A 95 8.81 -4.75 5.55
CA ASP A 95 8.78 -3.29 5.59
C ASP A 95 8.11 -2.71 4.33
N PHE A 96 8.38 -3.31 3.15
CA PHE A 96 7.66 -2.99 1.90
C PHE A 96 6.15 -3.19 2.04
N ILE A 97 5.70 -4.35 2.53
CA ILE A 97 4.26 -4.64 2.68
C ILE A 97 3.62 -3.67 3.68
N ARG A 98 4.31 -3.37 4.78
CA ARG A 98 3.85 -2.42 5.80
C ARG A 98 3.70 -1.01 5.24
N LEU A 99 4.64 -0.58 4.39
CA LEU A 99 4.59 0.73 3.76
C LEU A 99 3.46 0.81 2.71
N CYS A 100 3.15 -0.29 2.01
CA CYS A 100 1.99 -0.39 1.13
C CYS A 100 0.66 -0.23 1.90
N ASP A 101 0.48 -0.90 3.04
CA ASP A 101 -0.70 -0.71 3.92
C ASP A 101 -0.79 0.74 4.38
N SER A 102 0.34 1.30 4.81
CA SER A 102 0.43 2.66 5.36
C SER A 102 0.06 3.71 4.33
N VAL A 103 0.65 3.67 3.12
CA VAL A 103 0.34 4.66 2.08
C VAL A 103 -1.09 4.53 1.57
N PHE A 104 -1.64 3.30 1.53
CA PHE A 104 -3.03 3.09 1.16
C PHE A 104 -3.98 3.69 2.21
N ASP A 105 -3.69 3.51 3.49
CA ASP A 105 -4.44 4.14 4.57
C ASP A 105 -4.41 5.67 4.48
N VAL A 106 -3.25 6.26 4.15
CA VAL A 106 -3.11 7.71 3.93
C VAL A 106 -3.94 8.18 2.73
N LEU A 107 -3.77 7.56 1.56
CA LEU A 107 -4.42 8.00 0.33
C LEU A 107 -5.92 7.65 0.27
N ASN A 108 -6.41 6.83 1.19
CA ASN A 108 -7.81 6.40 1.26
C ASN A 108 -8.46 6.76 2.62
N GLY A 109 -7.97 7.81 3.29
CA GLY A 109 -8.53 8.30 4.55
C GLY A 109 -9.81 9.12 4.36
N HIS A 110 -10.91 8.71 5.02
CA HIS A 110 -12.24 9.35 4.88
C HIS A 110 -12.75 10.07 6.13
N SER A 111 -12.11 9.87 7.28
CA SER A 111 -12.61 10.37 8.56
C SER A 111 -11.51 11.08 9.35
N PRO A 112 -11.74 12.30 9.87
CA PRO A 112 -10.76 12.97 10.74
C PRO A 112 -10.54 12.23 12.08
N GLY A 113 -11.49 11.41 12.51
CA GLY A 113 -11.46 10.67 13.77
C GLY A 113 -11.28 9.16 13.61
N ASP A 114 -10.67 8.68 12.53
CA ASP A 114 -10.47 7.26 12.30
C ASP A 114 -9.64 6.60 13.43
N ALA A 115 -9.97 5.36 13.78
CA ALA A 115 -9.24 4.58 14.76
C ALA A 115 -7.78 4.37 14.33
N LYS A 116 -7.53 4.23 13.02
CA LYS A 116 -6.18 4.20 12.45
C LYS A 116 -5.67 5.63 12.22
N PRO A 117 -4.58 6.06 12.89
CA PRO A 117 -4.08 7.43 12.74
C PRO A 117 -3.74 7.81 11.30
N LEU A 118 -3.20 6.89 10.50
CA LEU A 118 -2.85 7.14 9.10
C LEU A 118 -4.06 7.39 8.18
N LYS A 119 -5.25 6.91 8.56
CA LYS A 119 -6.51 7.16 7.83
C LYS A 119 -7.18 8.48 8.19
N ARG A 120 -6.65 9.18 9.20
CA ARG A 120 -7.16 10.49 9.61
C ARG A 120 -6.85 11.54 8.55
N GLY A 121 -7.54 12.67 8.64
CA GLY A 121 -7.29 13.80 7.76
C GLY A 121 -5.84 14.25 7.80
N LEU A 122 -5.27 14.49 6.62
CA LEU A 122 -3.94 15.04 6.44
C LEU A 122 -3.98 16.52 6.86
N GLY A 123 -3.44 16.85 8.04
CA GLY A 123 -3.63 18.17 8.66
C GLY A 123 -2.35 18.94 9.00
N HIS A 124 -1.33 18.26 9.51
CA HIS A 124 -0.14 18.93 10.07
C HIS A 124 1.12 18.65 9.25
N ALA A 125 2.08 19.57 9.31
CA ALA A 125 3.37 19.41 8.62
C ALA A 125 4.20 18.26 9.23
N ASP A 126 4.03 18.02 10.53
CA ASP A 126 4.68 16.92 11.26
C ASP A 126 3.81 15.66 11.32
N SER A 127 2.83 15.54 10.43
CA SER A 127 1.93 14.41 10.47
C SER A 127 2.64 13.14 9.95
N PRO A 128 2.50 11.99 10.63
CA PRO A 128 3.13 10.73 10.19
C PRO A 128 2.79 10.35 8.75
N GLN A 129 1.64 10.78 8.27
CA GLN A 129 1.20 10.60 6.88
C GLN A 129 2.18 11.22 5.86
N LEU A 130 2.74 12.40 6.13
CA LEU A 130 3.68 13.04 5.21
C LEU A 130 5.00 12.26 5.11
N GLN A 131 5.46 11.68 6.22
CA GLN A 131 6.64 10.80 6.20
C GLN A 131 6.35 9.53 5.39
N VAL A 132 5.21 8.88 5.64
CA VAL A 132 4.79 7.70 4.85
C VAL A 132 4.73 8.00 3.35
N LEU A 133 4.21 9.18 2.96
CA LEU A 133 4.18 9.59 1.56
C LEU A 133 5.58 9.79 0.98
N ALA A 134 6.52 10.36 1.74
CA ALA A 134 7.90 10.56 1.31
C ALA A 134 8.66 9.23 1.18
N ASP A 135 8.54 8.34 2.18
CA ASP A 135 9.17 7.02 2.16
C ASP A 135 8.66 6.19 0.99
N PHE A 136 7.35 6.22 0.74
CA PHE A 136 6.76 5.48 -0.39
C PHE A 136 7.11 6.11 -1.74
N GLU A 137 7.24 7.43 -1.84
CA GLU A 137 7.75 8.10 -3.04
C GLU A 137 9.15 7.60 -3.40
N GLN A 138 10.06 7.54 -2.42
CA GLN A 138 11.42 7.02 -2.61
C GLN A 138 11.41 5.54 -3.01
N LEU A 139 10.60 4.72 -2.33
CA LEU A 139 10.47 3.29 -2.64
C LEU A 139 9.97 3.06 -4.08
N ILE A 140 8.88 3.73 -4.48
CA ILE A 140 8.28 3.57 -5.82
C ILE A 140 9.28 3.92 -6.93
N GLN A 141 10.13 4.93 -6.70
CA GLN A 141 11.15 5.37 -7.65
C GLN A 141 12.33 4.40 -7.80
N THR A 142 12.59 3.61 -6.76
CA THR A 142 13.81 2.77 -6.67
C THR A 142 13.53 1.28 -6.84
N MET A 143 12.29 0.84 -6.59
CA MET A 143 11.87 -0.54 -6.83
C MET A 143 11.75 -0.86 -8.33
N GLN A 144 11.95 -2.13 -8.67
CA GLN A 144 11.84 -2.64 -10.04
C GLN A 144 10.73 -3.68 -10.16
N ILE A 145 10.02 -3.68 -11.28
CA ILE A 145 8.95 -4.64 -11.56
C ILE A 145 9.46 -5.67 -12.57
N GLY A 146 9.58 -6.93 -12.13
CA GLY A 146 10.26 -7.99 -12.87
C GLY A 146 11.71 -7.62 -13.21
N THR A 147 11.96 -7.33 -14.48
CA THR A 147 13.28 -6.90 -15.02
C THR A 147 13.25 -5.47 -15.60
N ARG A 148 12.14 -4.75 -15.44
CA ARG A 148 11.98 -3.42 -16.04
C ARG A 148 12.75 -2.36 -15.26
N THR A 149 13.39 -1.47 -16.00
CA THR A 149 14.16 -0.33 -15.48
C THR A 149 13.40 1.00 -15.56
N THR A 150 12.27 1.03 -16.26
CA THR A 150 11.42 2.21 -16.42
C THR A 150 10.17 2.13 -15.56
N LEU A 151 9.72 3.27 -15.03
CA LEU A 151 8.49 3.34 -14.24
C LEU A 151 7.26 2.97 -15.08
N LEU A 152 6.43 2.09 -14.54
CA LEU A 152 5.14 1.73 -15.11
C LEU A 152 4.07 2.78 -14.78
N PRO A 153 2.95 2.83 -15.54
CA PRO A 153 1.89 3.82 -15.33
C PRO A 153 1.33 3.84 -13.91
N PHE A 154 1.24 2.69 -13.22
CA PHE A 154 0.75 2.65 -11.84
C PHE A 154 1.73 3.28 -10.84
N GLN A 155 3.05 3.13 -11.06
CA GLN A 155 4.07 3.81 -10.26
C GLN A 155 3.96 5.31 -10.45
N GLN A 156 3.82 5.77 -11.70
CA GLN A 156 3.58 7.18 -12.01
C GLN A 156 2.28 7.70 -11.38
N GLY A 157 1.22 6.88 -11.35
CA GLY A 157 -0.05 7.18 -10.69
C GLY A 157 0.13 7.44 -9.19
N PHE A 158 0.87 6.58 -8.49
CA PHE A 158 1.21 6.82 -7.08
C PHE A 158 1.98 8.13 -6.88
N LEU A 159 3.04 8.36 -7.67
CA LEU A 159 3.85 9.58 -7.58
C LEU A 159 3.02 10.85 -7.84
N MET A 160 2.11 10.80 -8.82
CA MET A 160 1.21 11.89 -9.13
C MET A 160 0.22 12.17 -7.98
N SER A 161 -0.38 11.13 -7.40
CA SER A 161 -1.28 11.25 -6.26
C SER A 161 -0.57 11.83 -5.04
N ILE A 162 0.64 11.36 -4.72
CA ILE A 162 1.45 11.87 -3.61
C ILE A 162 1.73 13.37 -3.79
N LYS A 163 2.23 13.78 -4.96
CA LYS A 163 2.51 15.18 -5.27
C LYS A 163 1.26 16.04 -5.22
N SER A 164 0.14 15.54 -5.75
CA SER A 164 -1.14 16.26 -5.74
C SER A 164 -1.70 16.43 -4.33
N VAL A 165 -1.62 15.41 -3.47
CA VAL A 165 -2.07 15.49 -2.07
C VAL A 165 -1.21 16.51 -1.31
N ARG A 166 0.12 16.48 -1.48
CA ARG A 166 1.04 17.42 -0.82
C ARG A 166 0.81 18.86 -1.27
N GLY A 167 0.68 19.10 -2.57
CA GLY A 167 0.39 20.43 -3.13
C GLY A 167 -0.97 20.96 -2.67
N LEU A 168 -2.02 20.13 -2.72
CA LEU A 168 -3.34 20.52 -2.22
C LEU A 168 -3.29 20.89 -0.74
N MET A 169 -2.48 20.18 0.06
CA MET A 169 -2.30 20.45 1.48
C MET A 169 -1.66 21.81 1.75
N GLU A 170 -0.60 22.12 1.01
CA GLU A 170 0.08 23.41 1.08
C GLU A 170 -0.85 24.55 0.67
N ASP A 171 -1.56 24.40 -0.45
CA ASP A 171 -2.53 25.38 -0.93
C ASP A 171 -3.68 25.60 0.06
N SER A 172 -4.20 24.51 0.64
CA SER A 172 -5.31 24.56 1.60
C SER A 172 -4.87 25.24 2.90
N LYS A 173 -3.67 24.95 3.40
CA LYS A 173 -3.08 25.65 4.56
C LYS A 173 -2.88 27.13 4.29
N SER A 174 -2.36 27.48 3.11
CA SER A 174 -2.14 28.87 2.72
C SER A 174 -3.46 29.67 2.69
N ARG A 175 -4.55 29.05 2.23
CA ARG A 175 -5.87 29.70 2.08
C ARG A 175 -6.72 29.71 3.36
N TYR A 176 -6.70 28.62 4.14
CA TYR A 176 -7.67 28.40 5.22
C TYR A 176 -7.01 28.31 6.61
N GLY A 177 -5.67 28.39 6.69
CA GLY A 177 -4.91 28.44 7.93
C GLY A 177 -4.44 27.08 8.45
N PRO A 178 -3.68 27.07 9.58
CA PRO A 178 -2.94 25.89 10.06
C PRO A 178 -3.81 24.76 10.61
N GLY A 179 -5.08 25.02 10.95
CA GLY A 179 -6.05 24.01 11.40
C GLY A 179 -6.71 23.20 10.27
N THR A 180 -6.34 23.48 9.02
CA THR A 180 -6.92 22.84 7.84
C THR A 180 -6.44 21.40 7.70
N TYR A 181 -7.32 20.52 7.23
CA TYR A 181 -6.98 19.16 6.87
C TYR A 181 -7.66 18.75 5.56
N ILE A 182 -7.09 17.73 4.92
CA ILE A 182 -7.66 17.09 3.73
C ILE A 182 -8.05 15.67 4.07
N LEU A 183 -9.14 15.19 3.49
CA LEU A 183 -9.53 13.78 3.53
C LEU A 183 -9.20 13.18 2.15
N PRO A 184 -8.07 12.48 1.98
CA PRO A 184 -7.65 11.98 0.68
C PRO A 184 -8.68 11.06 0.03
N GLY A 185 -9.42 10.28 0.82
CA GLY A 185 -10.52 9.45 0.32
C GLY A 185 -11.64 10.22 -0.40
N LYS A 186 -11.79 11.53 -0.14
CA LYS A 186 -12.80 12.39 -0.81
C LYS A 186 -12.31 13.06 -2.09
N VAL A 187 -11.03 12.91 -2.44
CA VAL A 187 -10.48 13.37 -3.72
C VAL A 187 -10.30 12.22 -4.74
N ASN A 188 -10.75 11.02 -4.36
CA ASN A 188 -10.75 9.80 -5.18
C ASN A 188 -12.05 9.73 -5.99
N GLN A 189 -12.06 8.94 -7.07
CA GLN A 189 -13.23 8.82 -7.96
C GLN A 189 -14.39 7.98 -7.38
N ASP A 190 -14.18 7.34 -6.22
CA ASP A 190 -15.16 6.47 -5.54
C ASP A 190 -16.21 7.26 -4.71
N ILE A 191 -16.74 8.39 -5.23
CA ILE A 191 -17.84 9.14 -4.60
C ILE A 191 -19.15 8.36 -4.68
#